data_AF-A0A4Q5R9W3-F1
#
_entry.id   AF-A0A4Q5R9W3-F1
#
_cell.length_a   1.000
_cell.length_b   1.000
_cell.length_c   1.000
_cell.angle_alpha   90.00
_cell.angle_beta   90.00
_cell.angle_gamma   90.00
#
_symmetry.space_group_name_H-M   'P 1'
#
loop_
_entity.id
_entity.type
_entity.pdbx_description
1 polymer ?
#
loop_
_entity_poly.entity_id
_entity_poly.type
_entity_poly.pdbx_seq_one_letter_code
_entity_poly.pdbx_strand_id
1 'polypeptide(L)'
;FYSRPKDTYAGADAKKIMLDFYLVNTTLAPDGNKVRATINGTEFMLDQWLPYMMEGLPAGQATIKLELVDNGGKLIPGPFNSVTRTITVQP
;
A
#
# COMPACT_ATOMS: atom_id res chain seq x y z
N PHE A 1 0.54 -6.53 -7.59
CA PHE A 1 0.55 -7.63 -6.60
C PHE A 1 0.89 -7.10 -5.21
N TYR A 2 0.18 -7.55 -4.18
CA TYR A 2 0.42 -7.14 -2.80
C TYR A 2 1.46 -8.05 -2.12
N SER A 3 2.59 -7.51 -1.66
CA SER A 3 3.66 -8.28 -1.00
C SER A 3 3.48 -8.27 0.52
N ARG A 4 3.50 -7.08 1.12
CA ARG A 4 3.41 -6.84 2.58
C ARG A 4 2.73 -5.50 2.86
N PRO A 5 2.15 -5.29 4.05
CA PRO A 5 2.16 -6.15 5.25
C PRO A 5 1.08 -7.24 5.32
N LYS A 6 1.31 -8.28 6.13
CA LYS A 6 0.39 -9.41 6.34
C LYS A 6 0.27 -9.75 7.82
N ASP A 7 -0.83 -10.37 8.20
CA ASP A 7 -1.06 -10.94 9.54
C ASP A 7 -0.98 -9.91 10.68
N THR A 8 -0.21 -10.19 11.74
CA THR A 8 -0.14 -9.39 12.96
C THR A 8 1.27 -8.86 13.18
N TYR A 9 1.37 -7.58 13.55
CA TYR A 9 2.61 -6.94 13.97
C TYR A 9 2.49 -6.54 15.44
N ALA A 10 3.46 -6.93 16.27
CA ALA A 10 3.42 -6.74 17.71
C ALA A 10 4.67 -6.04 18.27
N GLY A 11 4.52 -5.32 19.38
CA GLY A 11 5.61 -4.69 20.11
C GLY A 11 6.45 -3.76 19.23
N ALA A 12 7.76 -4.00 19.15
CA ALA A 12 8.67 -3.18 18.36
C ALA A 12 8.33 -3.19 16.85
N ASP A 13 7.84 -4.32 16.33
CA ASP A 13 7.51 -4.47 14.91
C ASP A 13 6.23 -3.72 14.53
N ALA A 14 5.36 -3.42 15.50
CA ALA A 14 4.16 -2.61 15.30
C ALA A 14 4.48 -1.11 15.11
N LYS A 15 5.69 -0.65 15.48
CA LYS A 15 6.08 0.77 15.40
C LYS A 15 6.35 1.24 13.98
N LYS A 16 6.91 0.36 13.14
CA LYS A 16 7.23 0.63 11.73
C LYS A 16 6.92 -0.61 10.89
N ILE A 17 5.87 -0.52 10.09
CA ILE A 17 5.39 -1.63 9.27
C ILE A 17 5.71 -1.36 7.80
N MET A 18 6.45 -2.26 7.18
CA MET A 18 6.81 -2.13 5.77
C MET A 18 5.59 -2.38 4.86
N LEU A 19 5.34 -1.44 3.96
CA LEU A 19 4.46 -1.56 2.82
C LEU A 19 5.29 -1.88 1.57
N ASP A 20 4.99 -3.01 0.94
CA ASP A 20 5.72 -3.47 -0.23
C ASP A 20 4.77 -4.15 -1.24
N PHE A 21 5.09 -4.00 -2.52
CA PHE A 21 4.26 -4.47 -3.62
C PHE A 21 5.10 -4.72 -4.88
N TYR A 22 4.54 -5.50 -5.79
CA TYR A 22 5.19 -5.86 -7.05
C TYR A 22 4.34 -5.46 -8.24
N LEU A 23 4.97 -4.89 -9.25
CA LEU A 23 4.40 -4.47 -10.52
C LEU A 23 4.99 -5.30 -11.66
N VAL A 24 4.22 -5.51 -12.73
CA VAL A 24 4.66 -6.23 -13.92
C VAL A 24 4.34 -5.35 -15.12
N ASN A 25 5.28 -5.23 -16.06
CA ASN A 25 5.12 -4.50 -17.32
C ASN A 25 4.73 -3.01 -17.15
N THR A 26 5.14 -2.38 -16.03
CA THR A 26 4.97 -0.94 -15.82
C THR A 26 6.07 -0.41 -14.91
N THR A 27 6.34 0.89 -15.01
CA THR A 27 7.09 1.67 -14.02
C THR A 27 6.16 2.67 -13.33
N LEU A 28 6.65 3.32 -12.29
CA LEU A 28 5.97 4.45 -11.64
C LEU A 28 6.73 5.74 -11.95
N ALA A 29 5.98 6.85 -12.11
CA ALA A 29 6.56 8.17 -12.33
C ALA A 29 5.58 9.29 -11.91
N PRO A 30 6.07 10.51 -11.58
CA PRO A 30 5.22 11.64 -11.21
C PRO A 30 4.20 12.05 -12.29
N ASP A 31 4.53 11.85 -13.56
CA ASP A 31 3.70 12.12 -14.74
C ASP A 31 3.20 10.85 -15.45
N GLY A 32 3.39 9.68 -14.81
CA GLY A 32 2.98 8.38 -15.33
C GLY A 32 2.01 7.65 -14.40
N ASN A 33 2.06 6.32 -14.49
CA ASN A 33 1.32 5.44 -13.59
C ASN A 33 1.81 5.60 -12.15
N LYS A 34 0.90 5.45 -11.20
CA LYS A 34 1.16 5.57 -9.76
C LYS A 34 0.45 4.45 -9.02
N VAL A 35 0.89 4.16 -7.80
CA VAL A 35 0.12 3.35 -6.87
C VAL A 35 -0.56 4.27 -5.88
N ARG A 36 -1.90 4.23 -5.82
CA ARG A 36 -2.65 4.83 -4.72
C ARG A 36 -2.71 3.84 -3.57
N ALA A 37 -2.14 4.23 -2.43
CA ALA A 37 -2.28 3.51 -1.18
C ALA A 37 -3.31 4.21 -0.29
N THR A 38 -4.42 3.56 0.02
CA THR A 38 -5.40 4.04 1.00
C THR A 38 -5.23 3.26 2.29
N ILE A 39 -4.73 3.93 3.33
CA ILE A 39 -4.45 3.35 4.65
C ILE A 39 -5.45 3.96 5.65
N ASN A 40 -6.36 3.15 6.19
CA ASN A 40 -7.43 3.60 7.09
C ASN A 40 -8.21 4.81 6.55
N GLY A 41 -8.48 4.83 5.24
CA GLY A 41 -9.19 5.92 4.56
C GLY A 41 -8.32 7.11 4.15
N THR A 42 -7.05 7.17 4.55
CA THR A 42 -6.11 8.22 4.13
C THR A 42 -5.37 7.79 2.86
N GLU A 43 -5.38 8.64 1.83
CA GLU A 43 -4.76 8.33 0.54
C GLU A 43 -3.33 8.87 0.45
N PHE A 44 -2.45 8.05 -0.13
CA PHE A 44 -1.06 8.38 -0.47
C PHE A 44 -0.81 7.99 -1.92
N MET A 45 -0.24 8.90 -2.72
CA MET A 45 0.13 8.63 -4.11
C MET A 45 1.61 8.30 -4.17
N LEU A 46 1.92 7.06 -4.56
CA LEU A 46 3.28 6.54 -4.68
C LEU A 46 3.69 6.56 -6.15
N ASP A 47 4.68 7.38 -6.48
CA ASP A 47 5.22 7.53 -7.84
C ASP A 47 6.61 6.88 -8.01
N GLN A 48 7.15 6.29 -6.94
CA GLN A 48 8.38 5.50 -6.95
C GLN A 48 8.08 4.06 -6.52
N TRP A 49 8.65 3.09 -7.25
CA TRP A 49 8.51 1.69 -6.91
C TRP A 49 9.66 1.25 -6.00
N LEU A 50 9.45 1.42 -4.70
CA LEU A 50 10.37 1.07 -3.62
C LEU A 50 9.59 0.63 -2.38
N PRO A 51 10.24 0.00 -1.38
CA PRO A 51 9.59 -0.31 -0.10
C PRO A 51 9.33 0.96 0.70
N TYR A 52 8.13 1.09 1.26
CA TYR A 52 7.74 2.21 2.13
C TYR A 52 7.57 1.75 3.58
N MET A 53 7.74 2.65 4.54
CA MET A 53 7.47 2.38 5.95
C MET A 53 6.24 3.16 6.41
N MET A 54 5.29 2.46 7.00
CA MET A 54 4.13 3.03 7.67
C MET A 54 4.42 3.15 9.16
N GLU A 55 4.25 4.34 9.71
CA GLU A 55 4.45 4.64 11.13
C GLU A 55 3.18 5.27 11.70
N GLY A 56 2.96 5.13 13.01
CA GLY A 56 1.83 5.75 13.69
C GLY A 56 0.47 5.09 13.43
N LEU A 57 0.45 3.83 12.97
CA LEU A 57 -0.79 3.06 12.88
C LEU A 57 -1.40 2.86 14.29
N PRO A 58 -2.72 3.06 14.47
CA PRO A 58 -3.36 2.83 15.75
C PRO A 58 -3.39 1.33 16.09
N ALA A 59 -3.45 1.01 17.38
CA ALA A 59 -3.70 -0.35 17.84
C ALA A 59 -5.04 -0.88 17.29
N GLY A 60 -5.08 -2.17 16.94
CA GLY A 60 -6.26 -2.80 16.36
C GLY A 60 -6.08 -3.16 14.89
N GLN A 61 -7.14 -3.04 14.09
CA GLN A 61 -7.07 -3.36 12.66
C GLN A 61 -6.66 -2.16 11.83
N ALA A 62 -5.74 -2.38 10.89
CA ALA A 62 -5.43 -1.43 9.83
C ALA A 62 -5.83 -2.02 8.47
N THR A 63 -6.58 -1.26 7.69
CA THR A 63 -6.97 -1.62 6.32
C THR A 63 -6.12 -0.85 5.33
N ILE A 64 -5.46 -1.59 4.44
CA ILE A 64 -4.61 -1.07 3.37
C ILE A 64 -5.22 -1.49 2.03
N LYS A 65 -5.53 -0.51 1.19
CA LYS A 65 -5.91 -0.73 -0.21
C LYS A 65 -4.79 -0.22 -1.12
N LEU A 66 -4.36 -1.02 -2.08
CA LEU A 66 -3.44 -0.62 -3.13
C LEU A 66 -4.14 -0.66 -4.48
N GLU A 67 -4.01 0.42 -5.25
CA GLU A 67 -4.57 0.55 -6.60
C GLU A 67 -3.50 1.06 -7.57
N LEU A 68 -3.32 0.37 -8.70
CA LEU A 68 -2.53 0.90 -9.82
C LEU A 68 -3.41 1.86 -10.62
N VAL A 69 -3.03 3.12 -10.66
CA VAL A 69 -3.77 4.19 -11.34
C VAL A 69 -2.94 4.85 -12.43
N ASP A 70 -3.61 5.37 -13.45
CA ASP A 70 -2.98 6.17 -14.51
C ASP A 70 -2.63 7.59 -14.01
N ASN A 71 -2.05 8.40 -14.90
CA ASN A 71 -1.67 9.78 -14.57
C ASN A 71 -2.87 10.67 -14.20
N GLY A 72 -4.09 10.33 -14.64
CA GLY A 72 -5.32 11.00 -14.24
C GLY A 72 -5.89 10.51 -12.91
N GLY A 73 -5.21 9.57 -12.24
CA GLY A 73 -5.68 8.96 -11.00
C GLY A 73 -6.82 7.96 -11.20
N LYS A 74 -7.06 7.50 -12.43
CA LYS A 74 -8.09 6.49 -12.72
C LYS A 74 -7.49 5.10 -12.58
N LEU A 75 -8.23 4.18 -11.96
CA LEU A 75 -7.83 2.78 -11.85
C LEU A 75 -7.55 2.17 -13.22
N ILE A 76 -6.37 1.58 -13.38
CA ILE A 76 -6.02 0.79 -14.56
C ILE A 76 -6.73 -0.57 -14.43
N PRO A 77 -7.62 -0.95 -15.36
CA PRO A 77 -8.33 -2.22 -15.28
C PRO A 77 -7.38 -3.41 -15.24
N GLY A 78 -7.66 -4.37 -14.38
CA GLY A 78 -6.89 -5.61 -14.31
C GLY A 78 -7.21 -6.40 -13.05
N PRO A 79 -7.15 -7.74 -13.11
CA PRO A 79 -7.51 -8.61 -11.98
C PRO A 79 -6.61 -8.42 -10.75
N PHE A 80 -5.43 -7.81 -10.91
CA PHE A 80 -4.43 -7.64 -9.84
C PHE A 80 -4.11 -6.18 -9.53
N ASN A 81 -4.84 -5.22 -10.12
CA ASN A 81 -4.56 -3.79 -10.03
C ASN A 81 -5.30 -3.10 -8.88
N SER A 82 -6.19 -3.80 -8.18
CA SER A 82 -6.83 -3.33 -6.95
C SER A 82 -6.87 -4.47 -5.95
N VAL A 83 -6.38 -4.21 -4.74
CA VAL A 83 -6.31 -5.19 -3.66
C VAL A 83 -6.45 -4.51 -2.31
N THR A 84 -7.27 -5.09 -1.44
CA THR A 84 -7.44 -4.65 -0.05
C THR A 84 -6.96 -5.74 0.89
N ARG A 85 -6.22 -5.35 1.93
CA ARG A 85 -5.75 -6.22 3.01
C ARG A 85 -6.02 -5.57 4.35
N THR A 86 -6.23 -6.42 5.35
CA THR A 86 -6.31 -6.00 6.75
C THR A 86 -5.19 -6.69 7.51
N ILE A 87 -4.52 -5.94 8.37
CA ILE A 87 -3.53 -6.44 9.32
C ILE A 87 -3.95 -6.08 10.75
N THR A 88 -3.37 -6.77 11.73
CA THR A 88 -3.55 -6.44 13.16
C THR A 88 -2.30 -5.78 13.71
N VAL A 89 -2.45 -4.67 14.41
CA VAL A 89 -1.39 -3.90 15.06
C VAL A 89 -1.56 -4.01 16.57
N GLN A 90 -0.55 -4.56 17.25
CA GLN A 90 -0.53 -4.80 18.70
C GLN A 90 0.71 -4.12 19.32
N PRO A 91 0.67 -2.80 19.54
CA PRO A 91 1.84 -2.04 20.01
C PRO A 91 2.34 -2.48 21.39
#